data_AF-A0A4Q3JB81-F1
#
_entry.id   AF-A0A4Q3JB81-F1
#
_cell.length_a   1.000
_cell.length_b   1.000
_cell.length_c   1.000
_cell.angle_alpha   90.00
_cell.angle_beta   90.00
_cell.angle_gamma   90.00
#
_symmetry.space_group_name_H-M   'P 1'
#
loop_
_entity.id
_entity.type
_entity.pdbx_description
1 polymer ?
#
loop_
_entity_poly.entity_id
_entity_poly.type
_entity_poly.pdbx_seq_one_letter_code
_entity_poly.pdbx_strand_id
1 'polypeptide(L)'
;MKKLIAAALAAVVLSTSAAFADARVQVGRLSCDVDGGVGFIIGSSKDMTCKFIRKGHKTEVYYGNIKKLGLDIGVTGNTRIEWLVFSASSTKVGKGSLKGTYVGGSAEASLGAGLGANWLIGGSKRGFALQPWSIQASTGVNLTWALSGLTLE
;
A
#
# COMPACT_ATOMS: atom_id res chain seq x y z
N MET A 1 -49.35 -52.31 7.19
CA MET A 1 -49.80 -51.29 8.16
C MET A 1 -48.58 -50.71 8.86
N LYS A 2 -48.34 -49.39 8.71
CA LYS A 2 -47.59 -48.43 9.58
C LYS A 2 -46.34 -48.96 10.35
N LYS A 3 -45.16 -48.35 10.26
CA LYS A 3 -44.77 -47.05 10.87
C LYS A 3 -43.42 -46.59 10.24
N LEU A 4 -43.36 -45.45 9.54
CA LEU A 4 -42.81 -44.14 9.98
C LEU A 4 -41.34 -44.22 10.48
N ILE A 5 -40.36 -43.87 9.64
CA ILE A 5 -39.64 -42.57 9.59
C ILE A 5 -38.88 -42.23 10.87
N ALA A 6 -37.55 -42.16 10.77
CA ALA A 6 -36.72 -41.16 11.47
C ALA A 6 -35.36 -41.04 10.77
N ALA A 7 -35.25 -40.09 9.84
CA ALA A 7 -33.97 -39.63 9.31
C ALA A 7 -33.27 -38.81 10.41
N ALA A 8 -32.12 -39.28 10.88
CA ALA A 8 -31.27 -38.50 11.77
C ALA A 8 -30.53 -37.43 10.96
N LEU A 9 -31.13 -36.25 10.87
CA LEU A 9 -30.46 -35.03 10.43
C LEU A 9 -29.43 -34.64 11.50
N ALA A 10 -28.16 -35.03 11.29
CA ALA A 10 -27.06 -34.47 12.04
C ALA A 10 -26.92 -32.99 11.65
N ALA A 11 -27.44 -32.10 12.48
CA ALA A 11 -27.24 -30.66 12.34
C ALA A 11 -25.74 -30.35 12.60
N VAL A 12 -24.96 -30.24 11.52
CA VAL A 12 -23.63 -29.65 11.58
C VAL A 12 -23.83 -28.17 11.88
N VAL A 13 -23.64 -27.80 13.14
CA VAL A 13 -23.58 -26.40 13.56
C VAL A 13 -22.24 -25.85 13.04
N LEU A 14 -22.23 -25.29 11.83
CA LEU A 14 -21.12 -24.47 11.39
C LEU A 14 -21.12 -23.21 12.24
N SER A 15 -20.28 -23.18 13.27
CA SER A 15 -19.89 -21.96 13.95
C SER A 15 -19.16 -21.08 12.94
N THR A 16 -19.91 -20.20 12.27
CA THR A 16 -19.34 -19.07 11.54
C THR A 16 -18.76 -18.12 12.57
N SER A 17 -17.50 -18.31 12.94
CA SER A 17 -16.73 -17.25 13.56
C SER A 17 -16.79 -16.06 12.60
N ALA A 18 -17.50 -15.01 12.98
CA ALA A 18 -17.44 -13.74 12.27
C ALA A 18 -15.98 -13.30 12.31
N ALA A 19 -15.26 -13.57 11.22
CA ALA A 19 -13.97 -12.97 11.00
C ALA A 19 -14.26 -11.47 10.93
N PHE A 20 -13.88 -10.73 11.98
CA PHE A 20 -13.80 -9.29 11.91
C PHE A 20 -12.79 -9.00 10.81
N ALA A 21 -13.28 -8.80 9.59
CA ALA A 21 -12.48 -8.29 8.51
C ALA A 21 -11.89 -6.98 9.03
N ASP A 22 -10.57 -6.92 9.12
CA ASP A 22 -9.81 -5.73 9.47
C ASP A 22 -10.19 -4.66 8.44
N ALA A 23 -11.25 -3.90 8.74
CA ALA A 23 -11.89 -2.97 7.83
C ALA A 23 -10.99 -1.75 7.75
N ARG A 24 -9.92 -1.88 6.98
CA ARG A 24 -9.00 -0.78 6.68
C ARG A 24 -9.80 0.27 5.94
N VAL A 25 -9.96 1.43 6.55
CA VAL A 25 -10.66 2.56 5.96
C VAL A 25 -9.67 3.40 5.18
N GLN A 26 -10.08 3.89 4.01
CA GLN A 26 -9.30 4.87 3.29
C GLN A 26 -9.30 6.17 4.10
N VAL A 27 -8.12 6.64 4.48
CA VAL A 27 -7.95 7.84 5.31
C VAL A 27 -7.50 9.06 4.51
N GLY A 28 -7.06 8.87 3.27
CA GLY A 28 -6.65 9.96 2.38
C GLY A 28 -5.96 9.49 1.12
N ARG A 29 -5.22 10.41 0.49
CA ARG A 29 -4.34 10.13 -0.65
C ARG A 29 -2.97 10.74 -0.41
N LEU A 30 -1.92 10.07 -0.87
CA LEU A 30 -0.55 10.55 -0.84
C LEU A 30 -0.09 10.75 -2.28
N SER A 31 0.16 12.01 -2.66
CA SER A 31 0.63 12.40 -3.99
C SER A 31 2.13 12.65 -3.92
N CYS A 32 2.93 11.83 -4.59
CA CYS A 32 4.39 11.90 -4.54
C CYS A 32 4.97 12.32 -5.90
N ASP A 33 5.75 13.39 -5.89
CA ASP A 33 6.59 13.82 -7.01
C ASP A 33 7.97 13.19 -6.84
N VAL A 34 8.28 12.22 -7.70
CA VAL A 34 9.55 11.50 -7.73
C VAL A 34 10.49 12.18 -8.71
N ASP A 35 11.70 12.44 -8.23
CA ASP A 35 12.72 13.10 -9.03
C ASP A 35 13.16 12.22 -10.20
N GLY A 36 13.39 12.88 -11.33
CA GLY A 36 14.00 12.27 -12.50
C GLY A 36 15.47 11.93 -12.26
N GLY A 37 16.13 11.39 -13.27
CA GLY A 37 17.57 11.18 -13.24
C GLY A 37 18.08 10.41 -14.43
N VAL A 38 19.39 10.25 -14.48
CA VAL A 38 20.12 9.62 -15.58
C VAL A 38 20.92 8.45 -15.05
N GLY A 39 20.86 7.29 -15.72
CA GLY A 39 21.77 6.18 -15.39
C GLY A 39 21.30 4.81 -15.86
N PHE A 40 22.14 3.83 -15.55
CA PHE A 40 21.88 2.40 -15.62
C PHE A 40 21.99 1.87 -14.19
N ILE A 41 20.87 1.72 -13.48
CA ILE A 41 20.91 1.26 -12.09
C ILE A 41 19.91 0.12 -11.91
N ILE A 42 20.47 -1.07 -11.65
CA ILE A 42 19.70 -2.18 -11.08
C ILE A 42 19.42 -1.81 -9.63
N GLY A 43 18.14 -1.61 -9.28
CA GLY A 43 17.77 -1.21 -7.93
C GLY A 43 18.04 0.28 -7.68
N SER A 44 17.18 1.16 -8.20
CA SER A 44 17.33 2.60 -8.03
C SER A 44 16.60 3.12 -6.79
N SER A 45 17.21 4.08 -6.10
CA SER A 45 16.57 4.90 -5.06
C SER A 45 16.42 6.31 -5.61
N LYS A 46 15.20 6.85 -5.53
CA LYS A 46 14.89 8.21 -6.01
C LYS A 46 14.27 9.01 -4.90
N ASP A 47 14.74 10.24 -4.73
CA ASP A 47 14.14 11.18 -3.80
C ASP A 47 12.77 11.64 -4.32
N MET A 48 11.90 12.00 -3.39
CA MET A 48 10.58 12.49 -3.71
C MET A 48 10.03 13.41 -2.64
N THR A 49 9.11 14.27 -3.07
CA THR A 49 8.28 15.08 -2.18
C THR A 49 6.85 14.57 -2.25
N CYS A 50 6.27 14.23 -1.11
CA CYS A 50 4.92 13.69 -1.00
C CYS A 50 3.98 14.64 -0.26
N LYS A 51 2.75 14.77 -0.75
CA LYS A 51 1.66 15.55 -0.16
C LYS A 51 0.56 14.62 0.30
N PHE A 52 0.35 14.54 1.62
CA PHE A 52 -0.74 13.78 2.20
C PHE A 52 -1.99 14.66 2.34
N ILE A 53 -3.04 14.27 1.61
CA ILE A 53 -4.29 15.03 1.51
C ILE A 53 -5.41 14.22 2.17
N ARG A 54 -6.12 14.87 3.08
CA ARG A 54 -7.29 14.33 3.79
C ARG A 54 -8.41 15.35 3.83
N LYS A 55 -9.66 14.89 3.71
CA LYS A 55 -10.82 15.76 3.81
C LYS A 55 -10.88 16.41 5.20
N GLY A 56 -11.01 17.74 5.25
CA GLY A 56 -11.13 18.49 6.51
C GLY A 56 -9.82 18.72 7.27
N HIS A 57 -8.66 18.38 6.71
CA HIS A 57 -7.35 18.62 7.32
C HIS A 57 -6.43 19.40 6.38
N LYS A 58 -5.44 20.10 6.95
CA LYS A 58 -4.36 20.72 6.17
C LYS A 58 -3.53 19.64 5.49
N THR A 59 -3.12 19.91 4.26
CA THR A 59 -2.15 19.06 3.53
C THR A 59 -0.85 19.00 4.30
N GLU A 60 -0.32 17.79 4.47
CA GLU A 60 0.96 17.54 5.09
C GLU A 60 2.01 17.19 4.04
N VAL A 61 3.22 17.73 4.17
CA VAL A 61 4.33 17.46 3.27
C VAL A 61 5.29 16.49 3.95
N TYR A 62 5.66 15.45 3.22
CA TYR A 62 6.66 14.46 3.59
C TYR A 62 7.78 14.48 2.57
N TYR A 63 9.01 14.35 3.04
CA TYR A 63 10.16 14.09 2.17
C TYR A 63 10.54 12.62 2.29
N GLY A 64 11.20 12.08 1.29
CA GLY A 64 11.55 10.67 1.34
C GLY A 64 12.14 10.14 0.07
N ASN A 65 12.26 8.81 0.02
CA ASN A 65 12.78 8.11 -1.14
C ASN A 65 11.97 6.86 -1.47
N ILE A 66 11.95 6.52 -2.75
CA ILE A 66 11.32 5.32 -3.28
C ILE A 66 12.38 4.39 -3.83
N LYS A 67 12.32 3.12 -3.43
CA LYS A 67 13.19 2.06 -3.93
C LYS A 67 12.46 1.26 -4.98
N LYS A 68 12.99 1.27 -6.19
CA LYS A 68 12.47 0.54 -7.34
C LYS A 68 13.36 -0.65 -7.62
N LEU A 69 12.76 -1.82 -7.80
CA LEU A 69 13.40 -2.97 -8.41
C LEU A 69 12.99 -2.98 -9.88
N GLY A 70 13.99 -2.86 -10.75
CA GLY A 70 13.80 -2.73 -12.17
C GLY A 70 15.09 -2.31 -12.85
N LEU A 71 15.11 -2.45 -14.17
CA LEU A 71 16.19 -2.00 -15.02
C LEU A 71 15.83 -0.62 -15.54
N ASP A 72 16.25 0.42 -14.83
CA ASP A 72 16.15 1.80 -15.34
C ASP A 72 17.32 2.01 -16.32
N ILE A 73 17.09 1.82 -17.62
CA ILE A 73 18.07 2.20 -18.67
C ILE A 73 17.67 3.56 -19.24
N GLY A 74 18.52 4.56 -19.05
CA GLY A 74 18.45 5.84 -19.76
C GLY A 74 18.07 7.03 -18.87
N VAL A 75 17.33 7.96 -19.46
CA VAL A 75 16.85 9.18 -18.76
C VAL A 75 15.45 8.89 -18.23
N THR A 76 15.28 8.90 -16.91
CA THR A 76 13.96 8.87 -16.27
C THR A 76 13.49 10.30 -16.05
N GLY A 77 12.35 10.67 -16.64
CA GLY A 77 11.69 11.93 -16.34
C GLY A 77 11.07 11.97 -14.94
N ASN A 78 10.68 13.17 -14.51
CA ASN A 78 9.88 13.31 -13.29
C ASN A 78 8.62 12.43 -13.38
N THR A 79 8.30 11.79 -12.27
CA THR A 79 7.16 10.87 -12.18
C THR A 79 6.30 11.28 -11.00
N ARG A 80 5.00 11.40 -11.22
CA ARG A 80 4.04 11.52 -10.12
C ARG A 80 3.39 10.17 -9.84
N ILE A 81 3.39 9.77 -8.57
CA ILE A 81 2.73 8.56 -8.09
C ILE A 81 1.64 8.95 -7.10
N GLU A 82 0.43 8.50 -7.36
CA GLU A 82 -0.72 8.70 -6.48
C GLU A 82 -1.00 7.40 -5.71
N TRP A 83 -1.04 7.51 -4.38
CA TRP A 83 -1.34 6.40 -3.49
C TRP A 83 -2.66 6.62 -2.76
N LEU A 84 -3.46 5.56 -2.65
CA LEU A 84 -4.52 5.50 -1.65
C LEU A 84 -3.90 5.11 -0.30
N VAL A 85 -4.29 5.81 0.76
CA VAL A 85 -3.77 5.59 2.11
C VAL A 85 -4.84 4.95 2.97
N PHE A 86 -4.51 3.83 3.60
CA PHE A 86 -5.41 3.06 4.45
C PHE A 86 -4.84 2.90 5.86
N SER A 87 -5.74 2.82 6.85
CA SER A 87 -5.43 2.59 8.26
C SER A 87 -6.52 1.72 8.89
N ALA A 88 -6.19 1.00 9.97
CA ALA A 88 -7.18 0.26 10.77
C ALA A 88 -8.21 1.18 11.46
N SER A 89 -7.92 2.48 11.58
CA SER A 89 -8.87 3.48 12.09
C SER A 89 -8.57 4.88 11.53
N SER A 90 -9.62 5.61 11.20
CA SER A 90 -9.55 7.02 10.79
C SER A 90 -9.25 7.98 11.94
N THR A 91 -9.57 7.60 13.18
CA THR A 91 -9.39 8.47 14.37
C THR A 91 -7.95 8.52 14.86
N LYS A 92 -7.08 7.61 14.40
CA LYS A 92 -5.67 7.50 14.82
C LYS A 92 -4.67 8.18 13.88
N VAL A 93 -5.13 8.95 12.90
CA VAL A 93 -4.25 9.61 11.91
C VAL A 93 -3.83 10.99 12.41
N GLY A 94 -2.71 11.06 13.11
CA GLY A 94 -2.09 12.30 13.60
C GLY A 94 -1.16 12.98 12.58
N LYS A 95 -0.55 14.10 13.00
CA LYS A 95 0.58 14.71 12.28
C LYS A 95 1.77 13.74 12.29
N GLY A 96 2.44 13.57 11.16
CA GLY A 96 3.60 12.69 11.00
C GLY A 96 3.27 11.20 11.05
N SER A 97 1.99 10.80 10.97
CA SER A 97 1.63 9.39 11.12
C SER A 97 2.14 8.52 9.99
N LEU A 98 2.38 9.11 8.81
CA LEU A 98 2.94 8.38 7.68
C LEU A 98 4.46 8.25 7.72
N LYS A 99 5.17 8.89 8.66
CA LYS A 99 6.63 8.74 8.78
C LYS A 99 7.02 7.29 9.01
N GLY A 100 8.08 6.86 8.36
CA GLY A 100 8.65 5.52 8.49
C GLY A 100 8.85 4.82 7.16
N THR A 101 9.36 3.60 7.25
CA THR A 101 9.63 2.73 6.10
C THR A 101 8.42 1.86 5.79
N TYR A 102 8.09 1.78 4.51
CA TYR A 102 7.08 0.93 3.93
C TYR A 102 7.75 -0.13 3.07
N VAL A 103 7.33 -1.36 3.25
CA VAL A 103 7.85 -2.53 2.53
C VAL A 103 6.72 -3.18 1.75
N GLY A 104 7.01 -3.59 0.52
CA GLY A 104 6.06 -4.23 -0.38
C GLY A 104 6.57 -5.55 -0.93
N GLY A 105 5.65 -6.47 -1.20
CA GLY A 105 5.69 -7.37 -2.35
C GLY A 105 6.81 -8.40 -2.54
N SER A 106 7.88 -8.45 -1.76
CA SER A 106 8.82 -9.59 -1.75
C SER A 106 8.54 -10.50 -0.55
N ALA A 107 7.59 -11.42 -0.71
CA ALA A 107 7.29 -12.56 0.18
C ALA A 107 6.87 -12.28 1.65
N GLU A 108 7.45 -11.30 2.34
CA GLU A 108 7.36 -11.17 3.80
C GLU A 108 6.10 -10.42 4.24
N ALA A 109 5.61 -9.46 3.44
CA ALA A 109 4.37 -8.72 3.74
C ALA A 109 3.10 -9.57 3.60
N SER A 110 3.13 -10.54 2.67
CA SER A 110 2.02 -11.47 2.42
C SER A 110 1.78 -12.42 3.59
N LEU A 111 2.83 -12.74 4.37
CA LEU A 111 2.76 -13.68 5.49
C LEU A 111 2.19 -13.06 6.78
N GLY A 112 2.29 -11.74 6.96
CA GLY A 112 1.89 -11.07 8.20
C GLY A 112 0.57 -10.31 8.16
N ALA A 113 0.14 -9.83 6.98
CA ALA A 113 -1.01 -8.94 6.86
C ALA A 113 -2.13 -9.45 5.94
N GLY A 114 -1.90 -10.54 5.20
CA GLY A 114 -2.84 -11.06 4.19
C GLY A 114 -3.07 -10.11 3.00
N LEU A 115 -2.16 -9.15 2.82
CA LEU A 115 -2.25 -8.12 1.79
C LEU A 115 -1.53 -8.63 0.54
N GLY A 116 -2.25 -8.63 -0.59
CA GLY A 116 -1.68 -9.05 -1.88
C GLY A 116 -0.45 -8.22 -2.28
N ALA A 117 0.25 -8.64 -3.33
CA ALA A 117 1.56 -8.08 -3.74
C ALA A 117 1.56 -6.60 -4.18
N ASN A 118 0.43 -5.90 -4.13
CA ASN A 118 0.24 -4.53 -4.63
C ASN A 118 0.16 -3.48 -3.52
N TRP A 119 0.65 -3.78 -2.32
CA TRP A 119 0.58 -2.87 -1.16
C TRP A 119 1.95 -2.65 -0.54
N LEU A 120 2.20 -1.42 -0.09
CA LEU A 120 3.32 -1.10 0.79
C LEU A 120 2.81 -0.88 2.21
N ILE A 121 3.38 -1.59 3.19
CA ILE A 121 2.94 -1.56 4.59
C ILE A 121 4.02 -0.94 5.45
N GLY A 122 3.64 0.02 6.30
CA GLY A 122 4.61 0.78 7.07
C GLY A 122 4.02 1.97 7.80
N GLY A 123 4.80 3.04 7.82
CA GLY A 123 4.50 4.25 8.59
C GLY A 123 4.68 4.04 10.09
N SER A 124 4.15 4.99 10.87
CA SER A 124 4.29 4.96 12.33
C SER A 124 3.62 3.71 12.90
N LYS A 125 4.38 2.92 13.65
CA LYS A 125 3.93 1.64 14.25
C LYS A 125 3.38 0.63 13.24
N ARG A 126 3.77 0.71 11.95
CA ARG A 126 3.28 -0.18 10.87
C ARG A 126 1.74 -0.18 10.70
N GLY A 127 1.10 0.93 11.06
CA GLY A 127 -0.36 1.06 11.05
C GLY A 127 -0.97 1.47 9.71
N PHE A 128 -0.16 1.71 8.68
CA PHE A 128 -0.59 2.28 7.41
C PHE A 128 -0.27 1.37 6.23
N ALA A 129 -1.18 1.37 5.25
CA ALA A 129 -1.03 0.66 4.00
C ALA A 129 -1.21 1.64 2.83
N LEU A 130 -0.31 1.57 1.86
CA LEU A 130 -0.31 2.37 0.65
C LEU A 130 -0.63 1.46 -0.54
N GLN A 131 -1.69 1.78 -1.29
CA GLN A 131 -2.00 1.14 -2.56
C GLN A 131 -1.66 2.11 -3.69
N PRO A 132 -0.84 1.72 -4.68
CA PRO A 132 -0.61 2.54 -5.85
C PRO A 132 -1.93 2.62 -6.63
N TRP A 133 -2.40 3.85 -6.86
CA TRP A 133 -3.63 4.13 -7.61
C TRP A 133 -3.33 4.52 -9.05
N SER A 134 -2.34 5.38 -9.24
CA SER A 134 -1.97 5.90 -10.55
C SER A 134 -0.51 6.28 -10.57
N ILE A 135 0.09 6.11 -11.74
CA ILE A 135 1.46 6.46 -12.03
C ILE A 135 1.46 7.28 -13.32
N GLN A 136 2.04 8.47 -13.26
CA GLN A 136 2.15 9.39 -14.38
C GLN A 136 3.63 9.71 -14.59
N ALA A 137 4.20 9.20 -15.67
CA ALA A 137 5.59 9.45 -16.04
C ALA A 137 5.67 10.38 -17.24
N SER A 138 6.57 11.36 -17.20
CA SER A 138 6.85 12.20 -18.36
C SER A 138 7.67 11.41 -19.40
N THR A 139 7.01 11.02 -20.50
CA THR A 139 7.54 10.63 -21.83
C THR A 139 8.58 9.50 -21.94
N GLY A 140 8.31 8.51 -22.81
CA GLY A 140 9.33 7.86 -23.65
C GLY A 140 9.92 6.51 -23.23
N VAL A 141 9.63 5.99 -22.03
CA VAL A 141 10.24 4.72 -21.57
C VAL A 141 9.15 3.76 -21.09
N ASN A 142 9.16 2.54 -21.62
CA ASN A 142 8.31 1.45 -21.19
C ASN A 142 8.83 0.95 -19.83
N LEU A 143 8.28 1.50 -18.76
CA LEU A 143 8.81 1.32 -17.40
C LEU A 143 8.02 0.22 -16.68
N THR A 144 8.62 -0.96 -16.54
CA THR A 144 8.15 -1.99 -15.61
C THR A 144 8.78 -1.73 -14.24
N TRP A 145 8.02 -1.16 -13.31
CA TRP A 145 8.49 -0.91 -11.95
C TRP A 145 7.91 -1.94 -10.99
N ALA A 146 8.77 -2.72 -10.34
CA ALA A 146 8.41 -3.37 -9.10
C ALA A 146 8.79 -2.43 -7.94
N LEU A 147 7.79 -1.92 -7.23
CA LEU A 147 8.02 -1.08 -6.05
C LEU A 147 8.40 -1.98 -4.88
N SER A 148 9.60 -1.79 -4.34
CA SER A 148 10.14 -2.64 -3.27
C SER A 148 10.05 -2.00 -1.90
N GLY A 149 10.12 -0.67 -1.84
CA GLY A 149 9.97 0.06 -0.59
C GLY A 149 9.91 1.56 -0.78
N LEU A 150 9.50 2.23 0.29
CA LEU A 150 9.30 3.67 0.35
C LEU A 150 9.60 4.15 1.76
N THR A 151 10.32 5.25 1.93
CA THR A 151 10.55 5.87 3.25
C THR A 151 10.00 7.29 3.24
N LEU A 152 9.31 7.68 4.32
CA LEU A 152 8.80 9.03 4.53
C LEU A 152 9.31 9.63 5.84
N GLU A 153 9.60 10.92 5.80
CA GLU A 153 10.09 11.74 6.92
C GLU A 153 9.23 12.97 7.18
#